data_AF-A0A842XSL4-F1
#
_entry.id   AF-A0A842XSL4-F1
#
_cell.length_a   1.000
_cell.length_b   1.000
_cell.length_c   1.000
_cell.angle_alpha   90.00
_cell.angle_beta   90.00
_cell.angle_gamma   90.00
#
_symmetry.space_group_name_H-M   'P 1'
#
loop_
_entity.id
_entity.type
_entity.pdbx_description
1 polymer ?
#
loop_
_entity_poly.entity_id
_entity_poly.type
_entity_poly.pdbx_seq_one_letter_code
_entity_poly.pdbx_strand_id
1 'polypeptide(L)' 'KGGCGAVCPSHNIPCVGCWGPTDDLNVTSEYNLLKEKGYDPDEIITKIRKFGGSGVVELVKDLEKKKGAKK' A
#
# COMPACT_ATOMS: atom_id res chain seq x y z
N LYS A 1 1.09 -9.43 -2.94
CA LYS A 1 1.15 -10.62 -3.81
C LYS A 1 0.43 -11.75 -3.10
N GLY A 2 -0.38 -12.52 -3.82
CA GLY A 2 -1.07 -13.70 -3.26
C GLY A 2 -0.13 -14.90 -3.11
N GLY A 3 -0.65 -16.00 -2.57
CA GLY A 3 0.07 -17.29 -2.46
C GLY A 3 0.29 -17.78 -1.04
N CYS A 4 0.20 -16.90 -0.03
CA CYS A 4 0.35 -17.26 1.39
C CYS A 4 -0.89 -17.91 2.04
N GLY A 5 -1.94 -18.18 1.25
CA GLY A 5 -3.20 -18.75 1.75
C GLY A 5 -3.96 -17.86 2.73
N ALA A 6 -3.68 -16.54 2.75
CA ALA A 6 -4.27 -15.61 3.70
C ALA A 6 -4.13 -16.06 5.17
N VAL A 7 -3.00 -16.69 5.52
CA VAL A 7 -2.79 -17.28 6.85
C VAL A 7 -3.03 -16.30 8.00
N CYS A 8 -2.60 -15.03 7.89
CA CYS A 8 -2.83 -14.07 8.98
C CYS A 8 -4.33 -13.72 9.13
N PRO A 9 -5.05 -13.32 8.07
CA PRO A 9 -6.49 -13.11 8.15
C PRO A 9 -7.29 -14.32 8.65
N SER A 10 -6.89 -15.54 8.30
CA SER A 10 -7.52 -16.78 8.79
C SER A 10 -7.42 -16.96 10.31
N HIS A 11 -6.47 -16.28 10.95
CA HIS A 11 -6.31 -16.23 12.41
C HIS A 11 -6.72 -14.88 13.00
N ASN A 12 -7.54 -14.09 12.29
CA ASN A 12 -8.04 -12.80 12.74
C ASN A 12 -6.92 -11.74 12.99
N ILE A 13 -5.80 -11.90 12.29
CA ILE A 13 -4.66 -10.97 12.31
C ILE A 13 -4.62 -10.21 10.98
N PRO A 14 -4.44 -8.88 10.97
CA PRO A 14 -4.40 -8.12 9.73
C PRO A 14 -3.25 -8.55 8.82
N CYS A 15 -3.51 -8.56 7.50
CA CYS A 15 -2.46 -8.78 6.52
C CYS A 15 -1.44 -7.62 6.56
N VAL A 16 -0.17 -7.96 6.76
CA VAL A 16 0.93 -6.97 6.77
C VAL A 16 1.60 -6.79 5.41
N GLY A 17 1.22 -7.59 4.40
CA GLY A 17 1.75 -7.48 3.05
C GLY A 17 3.17 -8.02 2.87
N CYS A 18 3.60 -9.00 3.66
CA CYS A 18 4.99 -9.49 3.67
C CYS A 18 5.48 -10.09 2.33
N TRP A 19 4.58 -10.54 1.46
CA TRP A 19 4.91 -11.03 0.12
C TRP A 19 5.10 -9.90 -0.91
N GLY A 20 5.03 -8.65 -0.46
CA GLY A 20 5.21 -7.47 -1.30
C GLY A 20 4.06 -7.22 -2.27
N PRO A 21 4.23 -6.29 -3.22
CA PRO A 21 3.21 -5.96 -4.20
C PRO A 21 3.11 -7.04 -5.29
N THR A 22 2.01 -7.01 -6.04
CA THR A 22 1.90 -7.85 -7.25
C THR A 22 2.71 -7.24 -8.40
N ASP A 23 3.07 -8.03 -9.40
CA ASP A 23 3.85 -7.58 -10.55
C ASP A 23 3.08 -6.52 -11.38
N ASP A 24 1.74 -6.65 -11.45
CA ASP A 24 0.82 -5.70 -12.11
C ASP A 24 0.17 -4.74 -11.09
N LEU A 25 0.99 -4.05 -10.30
CA LEU A 25 0.48 -3.21 -9.20
C LEU A 25 -0.18 -1.92 -9.71
N ASN A 26 -1.47 -1.76 -9.42
CA ASN A 26 -2.15 -0.47 -9.56
C ASN A 26 -2.02 0.38 -8.28
N VAL A 27 -0.92 1.14 -8.19
CA VAL A 27 -0.58 1.97 -7.02
C VAL A 27 -1.65 3.02 -6.74
N THR A 28 -2.24 3.62 -7.78
CA THR A 28 -3.23 4.69 -7.64
C THR A 28 -4.50 4.19 -6.96
N SER A 29 -5.03 3.04 -7.40
CA SER A 29 -6.24 2.46 -6.82
C SER A 29 -6.02 2.00 -5.39
N GLU A 30 -4.90 1.33 -5.10
CA GLU A 30 -4.55 0.91 -3.73
C GLU A 30 -4.42 2.12 -2.79
N TYR A 31 -3.75 3.19 -3.24
CA TYR A 31 -3.59 4.40 -2.45
C TYR A 31 -4.93 5.05 -2.09
N ASN A 32 -5.84 5.16 -3.06
CA ASN A 32 -7.17 5.72 -2.84
C ASN A 32 -7.98 4.85 -1.87
N LEU A 33 -7.96 3.53 -2.06
CA LEU A 33 -8.68 2.59 -1.21
C LEU A 33 -8.21 2.68 0.26
N LEU A 34 -6.90 2.80 0.49
CA LEU A 34 -6.36 2.97 1.83
C LEU A 34 -6.78 4.31 2.45
N LYS A 35 -6.79 5.40 1.67
CA LYS A 35 -7.32 6.69 2.13
C LYS A 35 -8.82 6.61 2.48
N GLU A 36 -9.63 5.96 1.66
CA GLU A 36 -11.06 5.76 1.91
C GLU A 36 -11.32 4.94 3.19
N LYS A 37 -10.41 4.03 3.54
CA LYS A 37 -10.44 3.27 4.80
C LYS A 37 -9.94 4.07 6.01
N GLY A 38 -9.55 5.33 5.83
CA GLY A 38 -9.13 6.23 6.90
C GLY A 38 -7.64 6.17 7.25
N TYR A 39 -6.80 5.56 6.42
CA TYR A 39 -5.35 5.59 6.63
C TYR A 39 -4.76 6.94 6.25
N ASP A 40 -3.85 7.44 7.08
CA ASP A 40 -3.07 8.64 6.79
C ASP A 40 -2.01 8.36 5.69
N PRO A 41 -1.71 9.33 4.80
CA PRO A 41 -0.66 9.20 3.79
C PRO A 41 0.68 8.68 4.31
N ASP A 42 1.15 9.18 5.46
CA ASP A 42 2.44 8.80 6.03
C ASP A 42 2.41 7.35 6.56
N GLU A 43 1.26 6.92 7.09
CA GLU A 43 1.04 5.52 7.47
C GLU A 43 1.04 4.59 6.26
N ILE A 44 0.41 5.00 5.16
CA ILE A 44 0.38 4.24 3.91
C ILE A 44 1.80 4.06 3.36
N ILE A 45 2.57 5.15 3.30
CA ILE A 45 3.97 5.12 2.86
C ILE A 45 4.79 4.21 3.77
N THR A 46 4.61 4.30 5.09
CA THR A 46 5.35 3.48 6.06
C THR A 46 5.05 2.00 5.90
N LYS A 47 3.77 1.63 5.69
CA LYS A 47 3.36 0.23 5.46
C LYS A 47 3.95 -0.31 4.17
N ILE A 48 3.82 0.45 3.08
CA ILE A 48 4.35 0.07 1.76
C ILE A 48 5.87 -0.03 1.79
N ARG A 49 6.57 0.84 2.52
CA ARG A 49 8.04 0.80 2.63
C ARG A 49 8.59 -0.50 3.21
N LYS A 50 7.85 -1.18 4.11
CA LYS A 50 8.33 -2.41 4.76
C LYS A 50 8.52 -3.57 3.78
N PHE A 51 7.62 -3.73 2.81
CA PHE A 51 7.61 -4.91 1.93
C PHE A 51 7.40 -4.58 0.44
N GLY A 52 7.15 -3.31 0.10
CA GLY A 52 6.84 -2.82 -1.24
C GLY A 52 8.06 -2.48 -2.11
N GLY A 53 9.25 -2.36 -1.51
CA GLY A 53 10.46 -1.92 -2.19
C GLY A 53 10.50 -0.40 -2.45
N SER A 54 11.68 0.12 -2.78
CA SER A 54 11.91 1.56 -2.98
C SER A 54 11.11 2.13 -4.15
N GLY A 55 10.97 1.39 -5.25
CA GLY A 55 10.23 1.85 -6.44
C GLY A 55 8.76 2.16 -6.14
N VAL A 56 8.07 1.27 -5.42
CA VAL A 56 6.65 1.49 -5.08
C VAL A 56 6.48 2.64 -4.10
N VAL A 57 7.42 2.82 -3.17
CA VAL A 57 7.40 3.95 -2.23
C VAL A 57 7.47 5.28 -2.97
N GLU A 58 8.35 5.41 -3.96
CA GLU A 58 8.45 6.65 -4.75
C GLU A 58 7.17 6.93 -5.53
N LEU A 59 6.55 5.89 -6.13
CA LEU A 59 5.26 6.03 -6.83
C LEU A 59 4.15 6.55 -5.90
N VAL A 60 4.07 6.06 -4.67
CA VAL A 60 3.08 6.51 -3.68
C VAL A 60 3.33 7.96 -3.25
N LYS A 61 4.59 8.33 -3.00
CA LYS A 61 4.96 9.71 -2.68
C LYS A 61 4.61 10.66 -3.81
N ASP A 62 4.86 10.28 -5.05
CA ASP A 62 4.54 11.09 -6.22
C ASP A 62 3.03 11.28 -6.38
N LEU A 63 2.23 10.25 -6.08
CA LEU A 63 0.76 10.35 -6.06
C LEU A 63 0.28 11.35 -5.00
N GLU A 64 0.86 11.32 -3.80
CA GLU A 64 0.46 12.27 -2.75
C GLU A 64 0.87 13.71 -3.09
N LYS A 65 2.09 13.92 -3.62
CA LYS A 65 2.52 15.24 -4.10
C LYS A 65 1.62 15.78 -5.21
N LYS A 66 1.27 14.95 -6.20
CA LYS A 66 0.36 15.33 -7.30
C LYS A 66 -1.05 15.68 -6.81
N LYS A 67 -1.52 15.05 -5.74
CA LYS A 67 -2.80 15.40 -5.11
C LYS A 67 -2.72 16.66 -4.24
N GLY A 68 -1.62 16.87 -3.51
CA GLY A 68 -1.37 18.10 -2.75
C GLY A 68 -1.26 19.34 -3.64
N ALA A 69 -0.69 19.20 -4.84
CA ALA A 69 -0.59 20.27 -5.83
C ALA A 69 -1.90 20.57 -6.60
N LYS A 70 -2.93 19.74 -6.43
CA LYS A 70 -4.26 19.91 -7.04
C LYS A 70 -5.31 20.51 -6.10
N LYS A 71 -4.87 20.95 -4.91
CA LYS A 71 -5.73 21.54 -3.88
C LYS A 71 -5.70 23.06 -3.94
#